data_AF-A0A0C2ZI47-F1
#
_entry.id   AF-A0A0C2ZI47-F1
#
_cell.length_a   1.000
_cell.length_b   1.000
_cell.length_c   1.000
_cell.angle_alpha   90.00
_cell.angle_beta   90.00
_cell.angle_gamma   90.00
#
_symmetry.space_group_name_H-M   'P 1'
#
loop_
_entity.id
_entity.type
_entity.pdbx_description
1 polymer ?
#
loop_
_entity_poly.entity_id
_entity_poly.type
_entity_poly.pdbx_seq_one_letter_code
_entity_poly.pdbx_strand_id
1 'polypeptide(L)'
;MSTISSYLGSKFLSRTGEQFYFTDEWSPKGRPLVEVLGDPEYIFYQALLLFTNVGIYANAIHDRTVPYVTAAIELTDPFAEYQRNGVKIEFHEKYEHVIKSYIPPALPHPEDQRSFRERITPSLPPIPPVLRFGFPLNLIIFPLLPVLIPAILSLVLVRFSISSKKSRARVQSLEANSSARERLIHIIAKLEREIESTALDAYEHPGGPLFINSRSDDSELLPEMKTTQCQPRSHFSPRPLLTPGQLRCIENLNKIPRLKKTLVFFEDVPNSHGMIISRDLKFEHHRKGEAVLRHWADHFEV
;
A
#
# COMPACT_ATOMS: atom_id res chain seq x y z
N MET A 1 -5.09 -11.47 2.67
CA MET A 1 -4.43 -12.00 1.45
C MET A 1 -4.24 -13.50 1.60
N SER A 2 -4.47 -14.29 0.54
CA SER A 2 -4.23 -15.75 0.55
C SER A 2 -2.73 -16.05 0.39
N THR A 3 -2.22 -17.11 1.06
CA THR A 3 -0.83 -17.59 0.95
C THR A 3 -0.38 -17.79 -0.50
N ILE A 4 -1.30 -18.22 -1.36
CA ILE A 4 -1.07 -18.41 -2.79
C ILE A 4 -0.76 -17.08 -3.47
N SER A 5 -1.52 -16.02 -3.17
CA SER A 5 -1.29 -14.68 -3.71
C SER A 5 0.07 -14.13 -3.29
N SER A 6 0.46 -14.37 -2.02
CA SER A 6 1.76 -13.91 -1.52
C SER A 6 2.93 -14.65 -2.17
N TYR A 7 2.80 -15.97 -2.33
CA TYR A 7 3.82 -16.78 -3.01
C TYR A 7 3.96 -16.42 -4.50
N LEU A 8 2.83 -16.25 -5.19
CA LEU A 8 2.85 -15.86 -6.60
C LEU A 8 3.42 -14.45 -6.76
N GLY A 9 3.00 -13.51 -5.91
CA GLY A 9 3.48 -12.14 -5.94
C GLY A 9 5.00 -12.04 -5.75
N SER A 10 5.56 -12.73 -4.74
CA SER A 10 7.01 -12.71 -4.49
C SER A 10 7.81 -13.30 -5.65
N LYS A 11 7.30 -14.34 -6.32
CA LYS A 11 8.04 -15.04 -7.38
C LYS A 11 7.89 -14.40 -8.76
N PHE A 12 6.69 -13.90 -9.08
CA PHE A 12 6.36 -13.41 -10.43
C PHE A 12 6.75 -11.95 -10.66
N LEU A 13 6.79 -11.12 -9.61
CA LEU A 13 7.17 -9.70 -9.71
C LEU A 13 8.69 -9.47 -9.63
N SER A 14 9.49 -10.51 -9.89
CA SER A 14 10.95 -10.41 -9.86
C SER A 14 11.44 -9.93 -8.48
N ARG A 15 12.53 -9.17 -8.44
CA ARG A 15 13.15 -8.69 -7.20
C ARG A 15 12.25 -7.76 -6.40
N THR A 16 11.47 -6.93 -7.09
CA THR A 16 10.49 -6.04 -6.45
C THR A 16 9.39 -6.84 -5.74
N GLY A 17 9.01 -7.99 -6.29
CA GLY A 17 8.14 -8.94 -5.61
C GLY A 17 8.74 -9.41 -4.29
N GLU A 18 9.98 -9.89 -4.33
CA GLU A 18 10.67 -10.36 -3.11
C GLU A 18 10.72 -9.27 -2.03
N GLN A 19 11.01 -8.03 -2.42
CA GLN A 19 11.03 -6.86 -1.52
C GLN A 19 9.65 -6.56 -0.92
N PHE A 20 8.60 -6.48 -1.75
CA PHE A 20 7.24 -6.17 -1.26
C PHE A 20 6.68 -7.24 -0.32
N TYR A 21 7.10 -8.49 -0.50
CA TYR A 21 6.63 -9.61 0.32
C TYR A 21 7.57 -9.96 1.49
N PHE A 22 8.59 -9.15 1.77
CA PHE A 22 9.56 -9.38 2.85
C PHE A 22 10.30 -10.72 2.70
N THR A 23 10.58 -11.15 1.47
CA THR A 23 11.32 -12.39 1.19
C THR A 23 12.70 -12.14 0.59
N ASP A 24 13.14 -10.88 0.51
CA ASP A 24 14.47 -10.53 0.04
C ASP A 24 15.49 -10.50 1.19
N GLU A 25 16.76 -10.63 0.83
CA GLU A 25 17.89 -10.50 1.75
C GLU A 25 18.73 -9.28 1.34
N TRP A 26 18.41 -8.12 1.91
CA TRP A 26 19.05 -6.86 1.53
C TRP A 26 20.21 -6.48 2.44
N SER A 27 20.00 -6.57 3.75
CA SER A 27 21.00 -6.27 4.78
C SER A 27 22.06 -7.39 4.87
N PRO A 28 23.30 -7.10 5.30
CA PRO A 28 24.30 -8.13 5.61
C PRO A 28 23.83 -9.18 6.63
N LYS A 29 22.88 -8.81 7.50
CA LYS A 29 22.25 -9.71 8.48
C LYS A 29 21.05 -10.51 7.92
N GLY A 30 20.79 -10.42 6.61
CA GLY A 30 19.67 -11.10 5.95
C GLY A 30 18.31 -10.44 6.13
N ARG A 31 18.25 -9.19 6.62
CA ARG A 31 16.98 -8.48 6.80
C ARG A 31 16.40 -8.00 5.44
N PRO A 32 15.07 -8.12 5.25
CA PRO A 32 14.38 -7.58 4.07
C PRO A 32 14.52 -6.07 3.95
N LEU A 33 14.57 -5.54 2.72
CA LEU A 33 14.74 -4.10 2.48
C LEU A 33 13.66 -3.28 3.17
N VAL A 34 12.38 -3.65 3.00
CA VAL A 34 11.24 -2.88 3.53
C VAL A 34 11.25 -2.87 5.06
N GLU A 35 11.74 -3.94 5.69
CA GLU A 35 11.91 -3.97 7.14
C GLU A 35 12.96 -2.95 7.59
N VAL A 36 14.10 -2.85 6.90
CA VAL A 36 15.16 -1.89 7.20
C VAL A 36 14.70 -0.45 6.95
N LEU A 37 13.93 -0.19 5.89
CA LEU A 37 13.40 1.15 5.59
C LEU A 37 12.41 1.64 6.66
N GLY A 38 11.69 0.73 7.30
CA GLY A 38 10.72 1.04 8.36
C GLY A 38 11.28 0.93 9.77
N ASP A 39 12.60 0.81 9.94
CA ASP A 39 13.23 0.62 11.24
C ASP A 39 13.80 1.96 11.77
N PRO A 40 13.36 2.45 12.96
CA PRO A 40 13.84 3.68 13.57
C PRO A 40 15.35 3.74 13.82
N GLU A 41 16.00 2.59 13.95
CA GLU A 41 17.45 2.51 14.16
C GLU A 41 18.24 2.88 12.89
N TYR A 42 17.60 2.85 11.72
CA TYR A 42 18.25 3.07 10.44
C TYR A 42 17.99 4.48 9.89
N ILE A 43 18.99 4.97 9.15
CA ILE A 43 18.97 6.33 8.60
C ILE A 43 17.74 6.64 7.74
N PHE A 44 17.17 5.65 7.05
CA PHE A 44 16.00 5.88 6.19
C PHE A 44 14.80 6.40 6.98
N TYR A 45 14.51 5.78 8.12
CA TYR A 45 13.44 6.22 9.00
C TYR A 45 13.78 7.57 9.63
N GLN A 46 15.02 7.74 10.08
CA GLN A 46 15.47 9.01 10.68
C GLN A 46 15.41 10.18 9.69
N ALA A 47 15.80 9.97 8.44
CA ALA A 47 15.68 10.94 7.36
C ALA A 47 14.22 11.22 7.02
N LEU A 48 13.35 10.19 7.04
CA LEU A 48 11.90 10.38 6.88
C LEU A 48 11.33 11.30 7.96
N LEU A 49 11.86 11.23 9.19
CA LEU A 49 11.49 12.14 10.27
C LEU A 49 11.99 13.57 10.06
N LEU A 50 12.91 13.87 9.13
CA LEU A 50 13.37 15.23 8.87
C LEU A 50 12.41 16.02 7.98
N PHE A 51 11.55 15.35 7.20
CA PHE A 51 10.58 16.02 6.35
C PHE A 51 9.55 16.79 7.20
N THR A 52 9.28 18.04 6.80
CA THR A 52 8.26 18.88 7.43
C THR A 52 6.89 18.23 7.34
N ASN A 53 6.58 17.62 6.19
CA ASN A 53 5.32 16.91 5.95
C ASN A 53 5.56 15.49 5.45
N VAL A 54 4.86 14.54 6.09
CA VAL A 54 4.82 13.15 5.66
C VAL A 54 3.35 12.80 5.44
N GLY A 55 2.96 12.65 4.17
CA GLY A 55 1.57 12.36 3.79
C GLY A 55 1.49 11.08 2.97
N ILE A 56 0.48 10.25 3.23
CA ILE A 56 0.12 9.12 2.37
C ILE A 56 -1.31 9.27 1.89
N TYR A 57 -1.55 8.85 0.65
CA TYR A 57 -2.88 8.80 0.03
C TYR A 57 -3.21 7.35 -0.27
N ALA A 58 -4.30 6.86 0.30
CA ALA A 58 -4.70 5.47 0.18
C ALA A 58 -6.14 5.36 -0.34
N ASN A 59 -6.34 4.49 -1.33
CA ASN A 59 -7.68 4.10 -1.74
C ASN A 59 -8.32 3.25 -0.62
N ALA A 60 -9.44 3.73 -0.09
CA ALA A 60 -10.26 3.02 0.88
C ALA A 60 -10.91 1.76 0.27
N ILE A 61 -11.33 1.85 -1.00
CA ILE A 61 -12.02 0.76 -1.70
C ILE A 61 -11.51 0.58 -3.12
N HIS A 62 -11.77 -0.62 -3.64
CA HIS A 62 -11.58 -0.99 -5.05
C HIS A 62 -10.14 -0.88 -5.61
N ASP A 63 -9.10 -0.74 -4.78
CA ASP A 63 -7.72 -0.87 -5.29
C ASP A 63 -7.31 -2.35 -5.29
N ARG A 64 -7.32 -2.96 -6.47
CA ARG A 64 -7.02 -4.39 -6.64
C ARG A 64 -5.53 -4.69 -6.62
N THR A 65 -4.71 -3.66 -6.71
CA THR A 65 -3.25 -3.74 -6.86
C THR A 65 -2.53 -3.45 -5.55
N VAL A 66 -3.02 -2.46 -4.79
CA VAL A 66 -2.51 -2.10 -3.46
C VAL A 66 -3.71 -2.00 -2.51
N PRO A 67 -4.06 -3.09 -1.80
CA PRO A 67 -5.22 -3.08 -0.91
C PRO A 67 -5.03 -2.09 0.24
N TYR A 68 -6.15 -1.65 0.83
CA TYR A 68 -6.20 -0.63 1.88
C TYR A 68 -5.18 -0.85 3.00
N VAL A 69 -5.12 -2.06 3.58
CA VAL A 69 -4.19 -2.39 4.68
C VAL A 69 -2.72 -2.09 4.35
N THR A 70 -2.35 -2.24 3.08
CA THR A 70 -0.99 -1.95 2.60
C THR A 70 -0.83 -0.46 2.31
N ALA A 71 -1.77 0.14 1.58
CA ALA A 71 -1.67 1.55 1.18
C ALA A 71 -1.76 2.52 2.38
N ALA A 72 -2.64 2.22 3.33
CA ALA A 72 -2.85 3.03 4.53
C ALA A 72 -1.92 2.63 5.69
N ILE A 73 -1.09 1.58 5.53
CA ILE A 73 -0.23 1.05 6.61
C ILE A 73 -1.08 0.71 7.84
N GLU A 74 -2.08 -0.15 7.65
CA GLU A 74 -3.05 -0.52 8.70
C GLU A 74 -3.13 -2.03 8.86
N LEU A 75 -3.41 -2.49 10.08
CA LEU A 75 -3.55 -3.92 10.35
C LEU A 75 -4.89 -4.48 9.85
N THR A 76 -5.94 -3.66 9.88
CA THR A 76 -7.32 -4.05 9.59
C THR A 76 -7.95 -3.09 8.59
N ASP A 77 -8.82 -3.62 7.73
CA ASP A 77 -9.56 -2.84 6.75
C ASP A 77 -10.99 -2.55 7.25
N PRO A 78 -11.32 -1.31 7.63
CA PRO A 78 -12.67 -0.94 8.06
C PRO A 78 -13.63 -0.76 6.86
N PHE A 79 -13.13 -0.71 5.63
CA PHE A 79 -13.92 -0.60 4.41
C PHE A 79 -14.14 -1.96 3.73
N ALA A 80 -13.59 -3.03 4.30
CA ALA A 80 -13.91 -4.38 3.89
C ALA A 80 -15.42 -4.61 3.97
N GLU A 81 -16.02 -4.91 2.82
CA GLU A 81 -17.48 -5.07 2.69
C GLU A 81 -18.27 -3.82 3.13
N TYR A 82 -17.77 -2.61 2.81
CA TYR A 82 -18.40 -1.32 3.16
C TYR A 82 -19.92 -1.25 2.90
N GLN A 83 -20.42 -1.95 1.88
CA GLN A 83 -21.84 -2.04 1.55
C GLN A 83 -22.71 -2.72 2.62
N ARG A 84 -22.10 -3.54 3.49
CA ARG A 84 -22.79 -4.38 4.50
C ARG A 84 -22.31 -4.12 5.91
N ASN A 85 -21.07 -3.68 6.08
CA ASN A 85 -20.48 -3.53 7.40
C ASN A 85 -21.07 -2.33 8.18
N GLY A 86 -21.78 -1.41 7.51
CA GLY A 86 -22.40 -0.25 8.14
C GLY A 86 -21.43 0.90 8.45
N VAL A 87 -20.26 0.92 7.80
CA VAL A 87 -19.30 2.03 7.89
C VAL A 87 -19.97 3.32 7.42
N LYS A 88 -19.89 4.36 8.24
CA LYS A 88 -20.39 5.70 7.88
C LYS A 88 -19.21 6.54 7.45
N ILE A 89 -19.29 7.09 6.25
CA ILE A 89 -18.21 7.87 5.63
C ILE A 89 -18.71 9.29 5.43
N GLU A 90 -17.93 10.25 5.91
CA GLU A 90 -18.15 11.67 5.69
C GLU A 90 -17.07 12.17 4.72
N PHE A 91 -17.52 12.79 3.64
CA PHE A 91 -16.65 13.31 2.59
C PHE A 91 -16.23 14.76 2.88
N HIS A 92 -15.08 15.15 2.33
CA HIS A 92 -14.61 16.52 2.39
C HIS A 92 -15.46 17.42 1.47
N GLU A 93 -15.87 18.60 1.96
CA GLU A 93 -16.75 19.52 1.23
C GLU A 93 -16.10 20.08 -0.05
N LYS A 94 -14.82 20.49 0.04
CA LYS A 94 -14.05 21.06 -1.08
C LYS A 94 -13.46 20.03 -2.05
N TYR A 95 -13.18 18.81 -1.60
CA TYR A 95 -12.44 17.80 -2.38
C TYR A 95 -13.27 16.53 -2.49
N GLU A 96 -13.89 16.35 -3.66
CA GLU A 96 -14.69 15.18 -3.95
C GLU A 96 -13.88 13.88 -3.76
N HIS A 97 -14.54 12.82 -3.30
CA HIS A 97 -13.97 11.49 -3.02
C HIS A 97 -12.94 11.41 -1.89
N VAL A 98 -12.49 12.53 -1.32
CA VAL A 98 -11.62 12.53 -0.13
C VAL A 98 -12.46 12.31 1.12
N ILE A 99 -12.09 11.34 1.95
CA ILE A 99 -12.76 11.07 3.24
C ILE A 99 -12.26 12.08 4.27
N LYS A 100 -13.19 12.78 4.93
CA LYS A 100 -12.93 13.64 6.09
C LYS A 100 -12.90 12.85 7.39
N SER A 101 -13.89 12.00 7.58
CA SER A 101 -14.08 11.18 8.79
C SER A 101 -14.81 9.90 8.42
N TYR A 102 -14.55 8.84 9.17
CA TYR A 102 -15.35 7.63 9.09
C TYR A 102 -15.57 7.04 10.48
N ILE A 103 -16.72 6.41 10.67
CA ILE A 103 -17.05 5.69 11.91
C ILE A 103 -16.91 4.20 11.61
N PRO A 104 -15.94 3.50 12.24
CA PRO A 104 -15.77 2.08 12.05
C PRO A 104 -17.00 1.32 12.57
N PRO A 105 -17.29 0.13 12.00
CA PRO A 105 -18.44 -0.66 12.42
C PRO A 105 -18.32 -1.06 13.90
N ALA A 106 -19.43 -0.92 14.65
CA ALA A 106 -19.47 -1.14 16.10
C ALA A 106 -19.21 -2.61 16.51
N LEU A 107 -19.37 -3.56 15.59
CA LEU A 107 -19.14 -4.98 15.80
C LEU A 107 -18.60 -5.62 14.50
N PRO A 108 -17.70 -6.61 14.57
CA PRO A 108 -17.46 -7.47 13.42
C PRO A 108 -18.78 -8.17 13.08
N HIS A 109 -19.29 -7.95 11.86
CA HIS A 109 -20.48 -8.66 11.40
C HIS A 109 -20.21 -10.18 11.45
N PRO A 110 -21.21 -11.01 11.78
CA PRO A 110 -21.07 -12.46 11.69
C PRO A 110 -20.58 -12.83 10.29
N GLU A 111 -19.63 -13.75 10.21
CA GLU A 111 -19.05 -14.22 8.96
C GLU A 111 -20.13 -14.40 7.87
N ASP A 112 -19.82 -13.94 6.65
CA ASP A 112 -20.69 -14.05 5.47
C ASP A 112 -21.17 -15.50 5.32
N GLN A 113 -22.39 -15.80 5.81
CA GLN A 113 -23.01 -17.13 5.83
C GLN A 113 -23.36 -17.67 4.44
N ARG A 114 -22.87 -17.01 3.39
CA ARG A 114 -23.06 -17.42 2.01
C ARG A 114 -22.52 -18.81 1.80
N SER A 115 -23.38 -19.66 1.25
CA SER A 115 -22.99 -20.96 0.73
C SER A 115 -21.83 -20.81 -0.25
N PHE A 116 -20.91 -21.77 -0.26
CA PHE A 116 -19.84 -21.84 -1.27
C PHE A 116 -20.37 -21.66 -2.70
N ARG A 117 -21.62 -22.09 -2.96
CA ARG A 117 -22.31 -21.88 -4.24
C ARG A 117 -22.62 -20.41 -4.55
N GLU A 118 -23.02 -19.61 -3.56
CA GLU A 118 -23.29 -18.17 -3.72
C GLU A 118 -21.99 -17.35 -3.84
N ARG A 119 -20.87 -17.87 -3.32
CA ARG A 119 -19.52 -17.31 -3.56
C ARG A 119 -19.00 -17.65 -4.96
N ILE A 120 -19.47 -18.74 -5.55
CA ILE A 120 -19.07 -19.25 -6.88
C ILE A 120 -20.10 -18.89 -7.96
N THR A 121 -21.19 -18.22 -7.63
CA THR A 121 -21.92 -17.43 -8.62
C THR A 121 -21.25 -16.08 -8.73
N PRO A 122 -20.22 -15.88 -9.58
CA PRO A 122 -20.03 -14.54 -10.09
C PRO A 122 -21.34 -14.22 -10.81
N SER A 123 -21.87 -13.02 -10.59
CA SER A 123 -22.55 -12.35 -11.68
C SER A 123 -21.55 -12.40 -12.83
N LEU A 124 -21.71 -13.37 -13.74
CA LEU A 124 -20.83 -13.52 -14.90
C LEU A 124 -20.73 -12.13 -15.50
N PRO A 125 -19.54 -11.50 -15.54
CA PRO A 125 -19.44 -10.17 -16.10
C PRO A 125 -20.07 -10.25 -17.49
N PRO A 126 -20.98 -9.33 -17.84
CA PRO A 126 -21.65 -9.38 -19.13
C PRO A 126 -20.57 -9.50 -20.19
N ILE A 127 -20.70 -10.51 -21.06
CA ILE A 127 -19.68 -10.83 -22.08
C ILE A 127 -19.28 -9.51 -22.74
N PRO A 128 -17.98 -9.13 -22.68
CA PRO A 128 -17.53 -7.83 -23.14
C PRO A 128 -17.99 -7.66 -24.59
N PRO A 129 -18.40 -6.46 -25.03
CA PRO A 129 -18.96 -6.25 -26.37
C PRO A 129 -18.09 -6.82 -27.50
N VAL A 130 -16.78 -6.85 -27.29
CA VAL A 130 -15.77 -7.39 -28.21
C VAL A 130 -15.92 -8.91 -28.46
N LEU A 131 -16.43 -9.67 -27.48
CA LEU A 131 -16.69 -11.11 -27.60
C LEU A 131 -18.12 -11.42 -28.05
N ARG A 132 -18.95 -10.41 -28.31
CA ARG A 132 -20.28 -10.56 -28.91
C ARG A 132 -20.14 -10.65 -30.42
N PHE A 133 -19.55 -11.72 -30.91
CA PHE A 133 -19.37 -11.92 -32.34
C PHE A 133 -20.73 -12.15 -33.02
N GLY A 134 -21.00 -11.43 -34.10
CA GLY A 134 -22.20 -11.63 -34.92
C GLY A 134 -22.19 -12.98 -35.63
N PHE A 135 -23.35 -13.42 -36.08
CA PHE A 135 -23.46 -14.54 -37.02
C PHE A 135 -22.76 -14.17 -38.34
N PRO A 136 -21.97 -15.08 -38.97
CA PRO A 136 -21.74 -16.49 -38.62
C PRO A 136 -20.50 -16.74 -37.75
N LEU A 137 -19.70 -15.72 -37.45
CA LEU A 137 -18.39 -15.85 -36.78
C LEU A 137 -18.48 -16.55 -35.41
N ASN A 138 -19.61 -16.37 -34.72
CA ASN A 138 -19.89 -16.99 -33.43
C ASN A 138 -19.84 -18.54 -33.46
N LEU A 139 -20.27 -19.16 -34.57
CA LEU A 139 -20.24 -20.62 -34.76
C LEU A 139 -18.82 -21.19 -34.88
N ILE A 140 -17.86 -20.37 -35.33
CA ILE A 140 -16.46 -20.76 -35.48
C ILE A 140 -15.69 -20.54 -34.18
N ILE A 141 -15.98 -19.46 -33.45
CA ILE A 141 -15.22 -19.05 -32.27
C ILE A 141 -15.50 -19.93 -31.05
N PHE A 142 -16.75 -20.33 -30.79
CA PHE A 142 -17.06 -21.19 -29.65
C PHE A 142 -16.34 -22.55 -29.65
N PRO A 143 -16.29 -23.32 -30.75
CA PRO A 143 -15.53 -24.57 -30.78
C PRO A 143 -14.01 -24.33 -30.75
N LEU A 144 -13.54 -23.16 -31.18
CA LEU A 144 -12.12 -22.80 -31.10
C LEU A 144 -11.70 -22.34 -29.70
N LEU A 145 -12.62 -21.81 -28.88
CA LEU A 145 -12.39 -21.30 -27.53
C LEU A 145 -11.63 -22.26 -26.60
N PRO A 146 -11.95 -23.58 -26.49
CA PRO A 146 -11.19 -24.51 -25.64
C PRO A 146 -9.75 -24.73 -26.10
N VAL A 147 -9.41 -24.40 -27.35
CA VAL A 147 -8.03 -24.43 -27.87
C VAL A 147 -7.36 -23.06 -27.72
N LEU A 148 -8.11 -21.99 -28.00
CA LEU A 148 -7.63 -20.62 -27.97
C LEU A 148 -7.26 -20.18 -26.56
N ILE A 149 -8.06 -20.55 -25.54
CA ILE A 149 -7.79 -20.17 -24.15
C ILE A 149 -6.44 -20.74 -23.66
N PRO A 150 -6.16 -22.05 -23.76
CA PRO A 150 -4.84 -22.59 -23.41
C PRO A 150 -3.70 -22.01 -24.25
N ALA A 151 -3.92 -21.76 -25.55
CA ALA A 151 -2.92 -21.15 -26.42
C ALA A 151 -2.57 -19.72 -26.00
N ILE A 152 -3.58 -18.88 -25.71
CA ILE A 152 -3.37 -17.52 -25.21
C ILE A 152 -2.72 -17.55 -23.82
N LEU A 153 -3.20 -18.41 -22.91
CA LEU A 153 -2.62 -18.54 -21.57
C LEU A 153 -1.15 -18.97 -21.63
N SER A 154 -0.80 -19.95 -22.48
CA SER A 154 0.59 -20.37 -22.66
C SER A 154 1.46 -19.26 -23.26
N LEU A 155 0.96 -18.53 -24.27
CA LEU A 155 1.66 -17.37 -24.85
C LEU A 155 1.90 -16.29 -23.80
N VAL A 156 0.89 -15.95 -22.99
CA VAL A 156 0.99 -14.97 -21.91
C VAL A 156 2.01 -15.42 -20.87
N LEU A 157 1.98 -16.69 -20.43
CA LEU A 157 2.95 -17.24 -19.49
C LEU A 157 4.38 -17.21 -20.02
N VAL A 158 4.59 -17.55 -21.30
CA VAL A 158 5.91 -17.49 -21.94
C VAL A 158 6.39 -16.04 -22.03
N ARG A 159 5.55 -15.13 -22.53
CA ARG A 159 5.87 -13.69 -22.64
C ARG A 159 6.20 -13.09 -21.27
N PHE A 160 5.39 -13.38 -20.26
CA PHE A 160 5.60 -12.92 -18.90
C PHE A 160 6.91 -13.48 -18.33
N SER A 161 7.17 -14.78 -18.51
CA SER A 161 8.42 -15.42 -18.07
C SER A 161 9.67 -14.80 -18.71
N ILE A 162 9.63 -14.53 -20.02
CA ILE A 162 10.73 -13.85 -20.72
C ILE A 162 10.90 -12.44 -20.18
N SER A 163 9.82 -11.70 -19.99
CA SER A 163 9.84 -10.34 -19.44
C SER A 163 10.43 -10.30 -18.02
N SER A 164 9.99 -11.20 -17.13
CA SER A 164 10.52 -11.33 -15.77
C SER A 164 12.01 -11.69 -15.78
N LYS A 165 12.47 -12.57 -16.68
CA LYS A 165 13.90 -12.90 -16.84
C LYS A 165 14.72 -11.70 -17.31
N LYS A 166 14.24 -10.97 -18.32
CA LYS A 166 14.90 -9.74 -18.82
C LYS A 166 14.99 -8.67 -17.71
N SER A 167 13.94 -8.51 -16.92
CA SER A 167 13.96 -7.58 -15.78
C SER A 167 15.02 -7.97 -14.74
N ARG A 168 15.10 -9.26 -14.36
CA ARG A 168 16.15 -9.76 -13.45
C ARG A 168 17.55 -9.51 -13.99
N ALA A 169 17.80 -9.85 -15.25
CA ALA A 169 19.11 -9.63 -15.87
C ALA A 169 19.50 -8.14 -15.85
N ARG A 170 18.54 -7.24 -16.12
CA ARG A 170 18.76 -5.79 -16.04
C ARG A 170 19.13 -5.35 -14.63
N VAL A 171 18.35 -5.74 -13.61
CA VAL A 171 18.62 -5.38 -12.21
C VAL A 171 19.96 -5.97 -11.75
N GLN A 172 20.26 -7.22 -12.12
CA GLN A 172 21.54 -7.86 -11.80
C GLN A 172 22.72 -7.15 -12.44
N SER A 173 22.60 -6.65 -13.68
CA SER A 173 23.65 -5.86 -14.33
C SER A 173 23.89 -4.50 -13.65
N LEU A 174 22.82 -3.88 -13.12
CA LEU A 174 22.94 -2.66 -12.32
C LEU A 174 23.59 -2.93 -10.96
N GLU A 175 23.31 -4.07 -10.34
CA GLU A 175 23.93 -4.48 -9.07
C GLU A 175 25.37 -4.97 -9.23
N ALA A 176 25.70 -5.58 -10.37
CA ALA A 176 27.07 -6.00 -10.69
C ALA A 176 28.02 -4.80 -10.77
N ASN A 177 27.50 -3.60 -11.02
CA ASN A 177 28.18 -2.35 -10.68
C ASN A 177 28.12 -2.13 -9.16
N SER A 178 28.77 -3.03 -8.42
CA SER A 178 28.72 -3.17 -6.96
C SER A 178 29.03 -1.87 -6.22
N SER A 179 29.77 -0.96 -6.86
CA SER A 179 30.14 0.33 -6.26
C SER A 179 28.92 1.13 -5.79
N ALA A 180 27.77 1.11 -6.46
CA ALA A 180 26.63 1.93 -6.01
C ALA A 180 25.97 1.38 -4.74
N ARG A 181 25.79 0.05 -4.66
CA ARG A 181 25.22 -0.62 -3.48
C ARG A 181 26.21 -0.62 -2.32
N GLU A 182 27.48 -0.93 -2.57
CA GLU A 182 28.54 -0.89 -1.58
C GLU A 182 28.77 0.54 -1.07
N ARG A 183 28.77 1.55 -1.95
CA ARG A 183 28.80 2.96 -1.54
C ARG A 183 27.60 3.32 -0.69
N LEU A 184 26.39 2.89 -1.07
CA LEU A 184 25.19 3.19 -0.27
C LEU A 184 25.28 2.54 1.11
N ILE A 185 25.62 1.24 1.19
CA ILE A 185 25.81 0.53 2.46
C ILE A 185 26.93 1.17 3.29
N HIS A 186 28.04 1.56 2.66
CA HIS A 186 29.15 2.23 3.35
C HIS A 186 28.77 3.64 3.81
N ILE A 187 28.03 4.41 3.02
CA ILE A 187 27.53 5.73 3.41
C ILE A 187 26.56 5.59 4.57
N ILE A 188 25.66 4.60 4.53
CA ILE A 188 24.74 4.29 5.63
C ILE A 188 25.54 3.91 6.88
N ALA A 189 26.51 3.01 6.78
CA ALA A 189 27.33 2.60 7.92
C ALA A 189 28.20 3.75 8.47
N LYS A 190 28.68 4.66 7.63
CA LYS A 190 29.40 5.87 8.07
C LYS A 190 28.46 6.81 8.82
N LEU A 191 27.25 6.99 8.31
CA LEU A 191 26.24 7.88 8.88
C LEU A 191 25.68 7.31 10.20
N GLU A 192 25.48 5.99 10.29
CA GLU A 192 25.16 5.30 11.55
C GLU A 192 26.23 5.57 12.61
N ARG A 193 27.52 5.44 12.27
CA ARG A 193 28.62 5.74 13.20
C ARG A 193 28.68 7.21 13.62
N GLU A 194 28.44 8.15 12.69
CA GLU A 194 28.44 9.59 13.00
C GLU A 194 27.26 9.99 13.90
N ILE A 195 26.09 9.36 13.73
CA ILE A 195 24.93 9.57 14.61
C ILE A 195 25.20 8.98 16.00
N GLU A 196 25.77 7.78 16.06
CA GLU A 196 26.17 7.15 17.32
C GLU A 196 27.19 8.02 18.07
N SER A 197 28.22 8.55 17.39
CA SER A 197 29.20 9.45 18.01
C SER A 197 28.58 10.77 18.47
N THR A 198 27.68 11.36 17.67
CA THR A 198 27.00 12.62 18.05
C THR A 198 26.07 12.41 19.25
N ALA A 199 25.38 11.28 19.32
CA ALA A 199 24.54 10.92 20.46
C ALA A 199 25.36 10.68 21.74
N LEU A 200 26.54 10.08 21.61
CA LEU A 200 27.49 9.89 22.71
C LEU A 200 28.09 11.23 23.18
N ASP A 201 28.50 12.11 22.25
CA ASP A 201 29.02 13.45 22.57
C ASP A 201 27.99 14.31 23.30
N ALA A 202 26.71 14.20 22.92
CA ALA A 202 25.58 14.85 23.60
C ALA A 202 25.31 14.26 25.00
N TYR A 203 25.73 13.02 25.28
CA TYR A 203 25.62 12.37 26.58
C TYR A 203 26.81 12.71 27.50
N GLU A 204 28.01 12.91 26.94
CA GLU A 204 29.22 13.23 27.69
C GLU A 204 29.31 14.70 28.14
N HIS A 205 28.53 15.62 27.55
CA HIS A 205 28.53 17.05 27.89
C HIS A 205 27.17 17.56 28.43
N PRO A 206 26.91 17.48 29.74
CA PRO A 206 25.72 18.10 30.33
C PRO A 206 25.92 19.62 30.43
N GLY A 207 25.68 20.36 29.34
CA GLY A 207 26.10 21.77 29.24
C GLY A 207 25.48 22.67 28.16
N GLY A 208 24.29 22.35 27.62
CA GLY A 208 23.31 23.30 27.02
C GLY A 208 23.46 23.74 25.55
N PRO A 209 22.50 24.52 24.96
CA PRO A 209 21.09 24.73 25.32
C PRO A 209 20.14 24.22 24.18
N LEU A 210 18.99 23.58 24.44
CA LEU A 210 17.72 24.22 24.83
C LEU A 210 16.76 23.14 25.36
N PHE A 211 16.62 23.08 26.68
CA PHE A 211 15.33 22.77 27.27
C PHE A 211 14.61 24.11 27.44
N ILE A 212 13.46 24.28 26.78
CA ILE A 212 12.44 25.22 27.24
C ILE A 212 11.24 24.37 27.66
N ASN A 213 11.09 24.25 28.98
CA ASN A 213 9.83 23.90 29.64
C ASN A 213 9.03 25.19 29.88
N SER A 214 7.73 25.18 29.60
CA SER A 214 6.60 25.69 30.44
C SER A 214 5.34 25.74 29.56
N ARG A 215 4.30 24.91 29.82
CA ARG A 215 3.14 25.12 30.73
C ARG A 215 2.05 26.09 30.20
N SER A 216 0.90 25.49 29.90
CA SER A 216 -0.54 25.89 30.01
C SER A 216 -1.14 27.11 29.27
N ASP A 217 -2.29 26.80 28.64
CA ASP A 217 -3.48 27.59 28.26
C ASP A 217 -3.38 28.66 27.16
N ASP A 218 -3.92 28.38 25.96
CA ASP A 218 -5.31 28.74 25.56
C ASP A 218 -5.65 28.26 24.13
N SER A 219 -6.95 28.15 23.88
CA SER A 219 -7.62 27.53 22.72
C SER A 219 -7.33 28.18 21.35
N GLU A 220 -7.22 27.36 20.29
CA GLU A 220 -8.01 27.52 19.06
C GLU A 220 -7.93 26.28 18.12
N LEU A 221 -9.09 25.95 17.55
CA LEU A 221 -9.45 24.69 16.88
C LEU A 221 -9.01 24.62 15.42
N LEU A 222 -8.38 23.51 15.00
CA LEU A 222 -8.46 22.97 13.63
C LEU A 222 -8.51 21.43 13.67
N PRO A 223 -9.26 20.76 12.77
CA PRO A 223 -9.76 19.41 13.02
C PRO A 223 -8.75 18.31 12.70
N GLU A 224 -8.26 17.64 13.75
CA GLU A 224 -7.65 16.31 13.67
C GLU A 224 -8.69 15.25 13.28
N MET A 225 -8.33 14.40 12.31
CA MET A 225 -9.06 13.19 11.95
C MET A 225 -8.98 12.19 13.10
N LYS A 226 -9.98 12.19 13.98
CA LYS A 226 -10.07 11.31 15.15
C LYS A 226 -10.41 9.87 14.73
N THR A 227 -9.42 8.99 14.76
CA THR A 227 -9.62 7.54 14.83
C THR A 227 -9.69 7.12 16.29
N THR A 228 -10.89 6.86 16.81
CA THR A 228 -11.07 6.33 18.17
C THR A 228 -10.54 4.89 18.23
N GLN A 229 -9.39 4.68 18.87
CA GLN A 229 -8.83 3.35 19.12
C GLN A 229 -9.65 2.62 20.21
N CYS A 230 -10.32 1.54 19.82
CA CYS A 230 -10.84 0.53 20.75
C CYS A 230 -9.86 -0.66 20.83
N GLN A 231 -9.55 -1.10 22.04
CA GLN A 231 -8.66 -2.23 22.30
C GLN A 231 -9.17 -3.55 21.69
N PRO A 232 -8.28 -4.48 21.28
CA PRO A 232 -8.68 -5.68 20.56
C PRO A 232 -9.08 -6.79 21.54
N ARG A 233 -10.36 -7.19 21.53
CA ARG A 233 -10.76 -8.52 21.99
C ARG A 233 -10.78 -9.47 20.79
N SER A 234 -10.06 -10.58 20.97
CA SER A 234 -9.90 -11.69 20.03
C SER A 234 -11.25 -12.21 19.55
N HIS A 235 -11.46 -12.34 18.23
CA HIS A 235 -11.98 -13.54 17.57
C HIS A 235 -11.72 -13.43 16.05
N PHE A 236 -11.55 -14.60 15.43
CA PHE A 236 -10.86 -14.84 14.16
C PHE A 236 -11.63 -14.31 12.93
N SER A 237 -11.21 -13.18 12.37
CA SER A 237 -11.27 -12.99 10.91
C SER A 237 -10.03 -13.64 10.29
N PRO A 238 -10.04 -14.04 8.99
CA PRO A 238 -8.84 -14.49 8.29
C PRO A 238 -7.85 -13.33 8.15
N ARG A 239 -7.16 -13.02 9.26
CA ARG A 239 -6.07 -12.06 9.30
C ARG A 239 -5.02 -12.59 8.31
N PRO A 240 -4.51 -11.76 7.39
CA PRO A 240 -3.29 -12.14 6.69
C PRO A 240 -2.26 -12.51 7.78
N LEU A 241 -1.67 -13.69 7.68
CA LEU A 241 -0.63 -14.12 8.61
C LEU A 241 0.61 -13.25 8.34
N LEU A 242 0.65 -12.06 8.97
CA LEU A 242 1.76 -11.14 8.83
C LEU A 242 2.96 -11.66 9.61
N THR A 243 4.14 -11.53 9.04
CA THR A 243 5.38 -11.89 9.73
C THR A 243 5.66 -10.90 10.86
N PRO A 244 6.45 -11.28 11.88
CA PRO A 244 6.87 -10.34 12.92
C PRO A 244 7.56 -9.09 12.38
N GLY A 245 8.35 -9.21 11.30
CA GLY A 245 8.98 -8.08 10.62
C GLY A 245 7.97 -7.12 9.99
N GLN A 246 6.92 -7.65 9.36
CA GLN A 246 5.83 -6.84 8.82
C GLN A 246 5.06 -6.10 9.93
N LEU A 247 4.78 -6.78 11.05
CA LEU A 247 4.11 -6.17 12.20
C LEU A 247 4.93 -5.03 12.80
N ARG A 248 6.24 -5.24 13.00
CA ARG A 248 7.15 -4.18 13.46
C ARG A 248 7.19 -3.00 12.50
N CYS A 249 7.26 -3.27 11.19
CA CYS A 249 7.27 -2.22 10.17
C CYS A 249 5.98 -1.39 10.21
N ILE A 250 4.81 -2.03 10.30
CA ILE A 250 3.52 -1.35 10.46
C ILE A 250 3.52 -0.49 11.73
N GLU A 251 3.95 -1.05 12.86
CA GLU A 251 3.99 -0.32 14.13
C GLU A 251 4.91 0.90 14.06
N ASN A 252 6.13 0.73 13.55
CA ASN A 252 7.12 1.80 13.45
C ASN A 252 6.65 2.92 12.52
N LEU A 253 6.14 2.61 11.33
CA LEU A 253 5.68 3.63 10.39
C LEU A 253 4.46 4.39 10.93
N ASN A 254 3.57 3.73 11.68
CA ASN A 254 2.45 4.39 12.35
C ASN A 254 2.85 5.28 13.53
N LYS A 255 4.05 5.08 14.11
CA LYS A 255 4.58 5.94 15.17
C LYS A 255 5.17 7.26 14.66
N ILE A 256 5.26 7.47 13.34
CA ILE A 256 5.76 8.72 12.76
C ILE A 256 4.81 9.87 13.17
N PRO A 257 5.26 10.86 13.97
CA PRO A 257 4.36 11.83 14.60
C PRO A 257 3.60 12.72 13.62
N ARG A 258 4.21 13.01 12.46
CA ARG A 258 3.67 13.92 11.44
C ARG A 258 3.01 13.20 10.27
N LEU A 259 2.82 11.88 10.37
CA LEU A 259 2.22 11.09 9.29
C LEU A 259 0.72 11.42 9.14
N LYS A 260 0.37 12.07 8.04
CA LYS A 260 -1.01 12.35 7.65
C LYS A 260 -1.49 11.29 6.66
N LYS A 261 -2.59 10.61 6.98
CA LYS A 261 -3.20 9.62 6.10
C LYS A 261 -4.47 10.19 5.47
N THR A 262 -4.45 10.39 4.16
CA THR A 262 -5.63 10.80 3.40
C THR A 262 -6.24 9.58 2.75
N LEU A 263 -7.51 9.33 3.03
CA LEU A 263 -8.24 8.21 2.45
C LEU A 263 -9.14 8.69 1.32
N VAL A 264 -9.21 7.90 0.25
CA VAL A 264 -9.96 8.25 -0.95
C VAL A 264 -10.93 7.14 -1.31
N PHE A 265 -12.16 7.48 -1.68
CA PHE A 265 -13.24 6.53 -1.88
C PHE A 265 -13.93 6.74 -3.23
N PHE A 266 -13.73 5.78 -4.13
CA PHE A 266 -14.30 5.75 -5.48
C PHE A 266 -15.24 4.54 -5.63
N GLU A 267 -16.54 4.77 -5.52
CA GLU A 267 -17.54 3.69 -5.52
C GLU A 267 -17.82 3.11 -6.91
N ASP A 268 -17.95 3.98 -7.92
CA ASP A 268 -18.49 3.61 -9.24
C ASP A 268 -17.49 2.91 -10.18
N VAL A 269 -16.45 2.27 -9.66
CA VAL A 269 -15.33 1.78 -10.47
C VAL A 269 -14.84 0.41 -10.02
N PRO A 270 -14.47 -0.46 -10.97
CA PRO A 270 -13.97 -1.79 -10.63
C PRO A 270 -12.54 -1.78 -10.09
N ASN A 271 -11.75 -0.75 -10.43
CA ASN A 271 -10.38 -0.59 -9.94
C ASN A 271 -10.03 0.90 -9.77
N SER A 272 -9.81 1.35 -8.53
CA SER A 272 -9.49 2.76 -8.20
C SER A 272 -8.00 3.10 -8.28
N HIS A 273 -7.13 2.11 -8.50
CA HIS A 273 -5.68 2.28 -8.41
C HIS A 273 -5.10 3.40 -9.30
N GLY A 274 -5.53 3.46 -10.56
CA GLY A 274 -5.09 4.50 -11.48
C GLY A 274 -5.73 5.86 -11.23
N MET A 275 -6.86 5.89 -10.52
CA MET A 275 -7.67 7.09 -10.33
C MET A 275 -7.09 8.02 -9.29
N ILE A 276 -6.51 7.50 -8.20
CA ILE A 276 -5.98 8.34 -7.10
C ILE A 276 -4.92 9.35 -7.56
N ILE A 277 -4.27 9.10 -8.69
CA ILE A 277 -3.28 9.99 -9.32
C ILE A 277 -3.69 10.46 -10.73
N SER A 278 -4.95 10.27 -11.14
CA SER A 278 -5.43 10.59 -12.49
C SER A 278 -4.52 10.08 -13.61
N ARG A 279 -4.09 8.81 -13.51
CA ARG A 279 -2.97 8.23 -14.29
C ARG A 279 -3.08 8.39 -15.81
N ASP A 280 -4.28 8.23 -16.36
CA ASP A 280 -4.52 8.31 -17.79
C ASP A 280 -5.87 8.97 -18.07
N LEU A 281 -5.83 10.21 -18.55
CA LEU A 281 -6.99 11.06 -18.80
C LEU A 281 -7.82 10.62 -20.02
N LYS A 282 -7.37 9.62 -20.79
CA LYS A 282 -8.21 8.99 -21.83
C LYS A 282 -9.37 8.22 -21.23
N PHE A 283 -9.24 7.79 -19.97
CA PHE A 283 -10.31 7.16 -19.23
C PHE A 283 -11.01 8.22 -18.37
N GLU A 284 -12.24 8.58 -18.73
CA GLU A 284 -12.98 9.66 -18.05
C GLU A 284 -13.08 9.46 -16.52
N HIS A 285 -13.22 8.21 -16.05
CA HIS A 285 -13.25 7.92 -14.62
C HIS A 285 -11.94 8.29 -13.90
N HIS A 286 -10.78 8.30 -14.56
CA HIS A 286 -9.53 8.76 -13.95
C HIS A 286 -9.53 10.27 -13.61
N ARG A 287 -10.38 11.09 -14.27
CA ARG A 287 -10.52 12.51 -13.94
C ARG A 287 -11.10 12.75 -12.55
N LYS A 288 -11.87 11.79 -12.01
CA LYS A 288 -12.37 11.86 -10.62
C LYS A 288 -11.22 12.03 -9.60
N GLY A 289 -10.01 11.61 -9.94
CA GLY A 289 -8.79 11.81 -9.15
C GLY A 289 -8.29 13.25 -9.07
N GLU A 290 -8.73 14.16 -9.94
CA GLU A 290 -8.23 15.54 -9.96
C GLU A 290 -8.52 16.26 -8.63
N ALA A 291 -9.64 15.93 -7.97
CA ALA A 291 -9.97 16.45 -6.64
C ALA A 291 -8.94 16.01 -5.58
N VAL A 292 -8.43 14.77 -5.68
CA VAL A 292 -7.38 14.24 -4.80
C VAL A 292 -6.06 14.94 -5.06
N LEU A 293 -5.70 15.14 -6.32
CA LEU A 293 -4.49 15.87 -6.70
C LEU A 293 -4.55 17.34 -6.27
N ARG A 294 -5.73 17.96 -6.33
CA ARG A 294 -5.94 19.31 -5.80
C ARG A 294 -5.83 19.35 -4.28
N HIS A 295 -6.38 18.37 -3.58
CA HIS A 295 -6.18 18.24 -2.14
C HIS A 295 -4.69 18.11 -1.80
N TRP A 296 -3.95 17.29 -2.53
CA TRP A 296 -2.50 17.17 -2.37
C TRP A 296 -1.77 18.48 -2.65
N ALA A 297 -2.05 19.14 -3.77
CA ALA A 297 -1.39 20.39 -4.16
C ALA A 297 -1.66 21.52 -3.15
N ASP A 298 -2.89 21.65 -2.67
CA ASP A 298 -3.28 22.68 -1.70
C ASP A 298 -2.64 22.47 -0.31
N HIS A 299 -2.21 21.24 0.01
CA HIS A 299 -1.55 20.89 1.28
C HIS A 299 -0.07 20.55 1.08
N PHE A 300 0.49 20.86 -0.09
CA PHE A 300 1.90 20.64 -0.39
C PHE A 300 2.71 21.83 0.12
N GLU A 301 3.51 21.62 1.18
CA GLU A 301 4.47 22.63 1.65
C GLU A 301 5.85 22.34 1.05
N VAL A 302 6.54 23.39 0.58
CA VAL A 302 7.87 23.36 -0.03
C VAL A 302 8.95 23.60 1.01
#